data_AF-A0A535WFI1-F1
#
_entry.id   AF-A0A535WFI1-F1
#
_cell.length_a   1.000
_cell.length_b   1.000
_cell.length_c   1.000
_cell.angle_alpha   90.00
_cell.angle_beta   90.00
_cell.angle_gamma   90.00
#
_symmetry.space_group_name_H-M   'P 1'
#
loop_
_entity.id
_entity.type
_entity.pdbx_description
1 polymer ?
#
loop_
_entity_poly.entity_id
_entity_poly.type
_entity_poly.pdbx_seq_one_letter_code
_entity_poly.pdbx_strand_id
1 'polypeptide(L)'
;MTGVLALMGAVMAWFGASILVLADARRGFAFGLLLVAAGLSLERLAEGGWQPALLLAAGGLTAALVGLRRTHRPGWGLLGPGSTPRVILCLVFGAGAVWLGTALLTIGSWQGRTAVAAVAALGAARLLTTDDQRAGLTAGAAVALACGLAAGLVNSPEAETAAALAGALAAVTLCAMPSLPEAAGAPSG
;
A
#
# COMPACT_ATOMS: atom_id res chain seq x y z
N MET A 1 21.64 7.38 12.04
CA MET A 1 20.67 8.10 11.18
C MET A 1 19.79 7.14 10.37
N THR A 2 20.33 6.04 9.83
CA THR A 2 19.60 5.00 9.08
C THR A 2 18.42 4.39 9.83
N GLY A 3 18.56 4.09 11.12
CA GLY A 3 17.47 3.52 11.93
C GLY A 3 16.24 4.43 12.08
N VAL A 4 16.44 5.75 12.13
CA VAL A 4 15.33 6.72 12.21
C VAL A 4 14.59 6.81 10.89
N LEU A 5 15.31 6.77 9.76
CA LEU A 5 14.71 6.73 8.42
C LEU A 5 13.87 5.47 8.22
N ALA A 6 14.40 4.30 8.58
CA ALA A 6 13.66 3.04 8.49
C ALA A 6 12.39 3.05 9.37
N LEU A 7 12.48 3.60 10.58
CA LEU A 7 11.32 3.76 11.47
C LEU A 7 10.27 4.68 10.86
N MET A 8 10.70 5.85 10.34
CA MET A 8 9.81 6.77 9.65
C MET A 8 9.16 6.09 8.45
N GLY A 9 9.90 5.26 7.71
CA GLY A 9 9.38 4.50 6.58
C GLY A 9 8.28 3.52 6.98
N ALA A 10 8.50 2.75 8.05
CA ALA A 10 7.51 1.82 8.59
C ALA A 10 6.25 2.54 9.09
N VAL A 11 6.41 3.66 9.82
CA VAL A 11 5.28 4.48 10.28
C VAL A 11 4.51 5.08 9.10
N MET A 12 5.21 5.58 8.08
CA MET A 12 4.57 6.14 6.89
C MET A 12 3.82 5.07 6.10
N ALA A 13 4.37 3.87 5.98
CA ALA A 13 3.74 2.74 5.31
C ALA A 13 2.46 2.30 6.03
N TRP A 14 2.52 2.15 7.36
CA TRP A 14 1.33 1.85 8.18
C TRP A 14 0.28 2.96 8.10
N PHE A 15 0.69 4.21 8.22
CA PHE A 15 -0.22 5.35 8.17
C PHE A 15 -0.87 5.50 6.78
N GLY A 16 -0.09 5.32 5.70
CA GLY A 16 -0.59 5.30 4.33
C GLY A 16 -1.60 4.18 4.09
N ALA A 17 -1.30 2.98 4.57
CA ALA A 17 -2.22 1.83 4.50
C ALA A 17 -3.49 2.06 5.33
N SER A 18 -3.38 2.71 6.49
CA SER A 18 -4.54 3.10 7.30
C SER A 18 -5.43 4.11 6.57
N ILE A 19 -4.82 5.09 5.88
CA ILE A 19 -5.56 6.03 5.04
C ILE A 19 -6.27 5.30 3.89
N LEU A 20 -5.64 4.32 3.26
CA LEU A 20 -6.30 3.50 2.22
C LEU A 20 -7.53 2.76 2.75
N VAL A 21 -7.47 2.24 3.98
CA VAL A 21 -8.60 1.55 4.62
C VAL A 21 -9.73 2.53 4.98
N LEU A 22 -9.38 3.74 5.40
CA LEU A 22 -10.34 4.75 5.86
C LEU A 22 -10.91 5.62 4.74
N ALA A 23 -10.21 5.75 3.61
CA ALA A 23 -10.62 6.56 2.49
C ALA A 23 -11.73 5.87 1.68
N ASP A 24 -12.74 6.65 1.31
CA ASP A 24 -13.80 6.24 0.39
C ASP A 24 -13.86 7.12 -0.88
N ALA A 25 -12.86 7.97 -1.12
CA ALA A 25 -12.80 8.84 -2.30
C ALA A 25 -11.40 8.96 -2.91
N ARG A 26 -11.36 9.50 -4.15
CA ARG A 26 -10.16 9.50 -5.01
C ARG A 26 -8.91 10.10 -4.38
N ARG A 27 -9.04 11.19 -3.60
CA ARG A 27 -7.89 11.88 -3.02
C ARG A 27 -7.30 11.08 -1.87
N GLY A 28 -8.16 10.45 -1.06
CA GLY A 28 -7.73 9.57 0.01
C GLY A 28 -6.97 8.35 -0.53
N PHE A 29 -7.45 7.74 -1.61
CA PHE A 29 -6.74 6.62 -2.24
C PHE A 29 -5.38 7.01 -2.82
N ALA A 30 -5.32 8.10 -3.58
CA ALA A 30 -4.05 8.56 -4.17
C ALA A 30 -3.04 8.96 -3.08
N PHE A 31 -3.48 9.66 -2.04
CA PHE A 31 -2.63 10.09 -0.95
C PHE A 31 -2.14 8.91 -0.10
N GLY A 32 -3.03 7.97 0.25
CA GLY A 32 -2.66 6.76 0.97
C GLY A 32 -1.64 5.91 0.21
N LEU A 33 -1.84 5.72 -1.10
CA LEU A 33 -0.92 4.96 -1.95
C LEU A 33 0.44 5.65 -2.10
N LEU A 34 0.46 6.98 -2.26
CA LEU A 34 1.70 7.77 -2.27
C LEU A 34 2.47 7.61 -0.95
N LEU A 35 1.75 7.61 0.17
CA LEU A 35 2.36 7.52 1.49
C LEU A 35 2.91 6.13 1.79
N VAL A 36 2.21 5.08 1.33
CA VAL A 36 2.73 3.70 1.31
C VAL A 36 4.01 3.64 0.48
N ALA A 37 3.98 4.11 -0.76
CA ALA A 37 5.14 4.08 -1.64
C ALA A 37 6.34 4.86 -1.07
N ALA A 38 6.09 6.04 -0.50
CA ALA A 38 7.10 6.83 0.18
C ALA A 38 7.70 6.06 1.36
N GLY A 39 6.86 5.45 2.22
CA GLY A 39 7.32 4.66 3.35
C GLY A 39 8.22 3.48 2.96
N LEU A 40 7.79 2.70 1.95
CA LEU A 40 8.57 1.56 1.42
C LEU A 40 9.88 2.03 0.75
N SER A 41 9.85 3.15 0.01
CA SER A 41 11.07 3.71 -0.61
C SER A 41 12.07 4.24 0.42
N LEU A 42 11.58 4.84 1.51
CA LEU A 42 12.42 5.39 2.57
C LEU A 42 13.16 4.28 3.32
N GLU A 43 12.50 3.13 3.47
CA GLU A 43 13.10 1.92 4.04
C GLU A 43 14.26 1.41 3.17
N ARG A 44 14.06 1.30 1.85
CA ARG A 44 15.13 0.93 0.91
C ARG A 44 16.30 1.91 0.89
N LEU A 45 16.00 3.20 0.96
CA LEU A 45 17.02 4.25 1.09
C LEU A 45 17.83 4.08 2.38
N ALA A 46 17.21 3.67 3.48
CA ALA A 46 17.90 3.42 4.74
C ALA A 46 18.81 2.18 4.68
N GLU A 47 18.49 1.19 3.85
CA GLU A 47 19.31 0.01 3.56
C GLU A 47 20.40 0.25 2.50
N GLY A 48 20.40 1.42 1.85
CA GLY A 48 21.40 1.81 0.84
C GLY A 48 21.01 1.48 -0.61
N GLY A 49 19.83 0.88 -0.83
CA GLY A 49 19.32 0.52 -2.15
C GLY A 49 18.64 1.71 -2.86
N TRP A 50 19.41 2.54 -3.56
CA TRP A 50 18.85 3.71 -4.26
C TRP A 50 17.96 3.35 -5.45
N GLN A 51 18.35 2.35 -6.26
CA GLN A 51 17.59 1.89 -7.43
C GLN A 51 16.20 1.34 -7.05
N PRO A 52 16.07 0.36 -6.12
CA PRO A 52 14.77 -0.17 -5.73
C PRO A 52 13.90 0.88 -5.04
N ALA A 53 14.48 1.80 -4.26
CA ALA A 53 13.75 2.92 -3.67
C ALA A 53 13.09 3.80 -4.75
N LEU A 54 13.85 4.15 -5.80
CA LEU A 54 13.38 5.01 -6.88
C LEU A 54 12.29 4.31 -7.70
N LEU A 55 12.43 3.00 -7.94
CA LEU A 55 11.43 2.18 -8.64
C LEU A 55 10.11 2.10 -7.88
N LEU A 56 10.16 1.85 -6.56
CA LEU A 56 8.97 1.81 -5.71
C LEU A 56 8.30 3.19 -5.63
N ALA A 57 9.08 4.26 -5.49
CA ALA A 57 8.57 5.63 -5.46
C ALA A 57 7.92 6.01 -6.80
N ALA A 58 8.58 5.74 -7.92
CA ALA A 58 8.05 6.03 -9.25
C ALA A 58 6.82 5.18 -9.59
N GLY A 59 6.84 3.89 -9.25
CA GLY A 59 5.71 2.97 -9.42
C GLY A 59 4.49 3.39 -8.60
N GLY A 60 4.69 3.71 -7.32
CA GLY A 60 3.62 4.20 -6.46
C GLY A 60 3.07 5.56 -6.90
N LEU A 61 3.93 6.49 -7.33
CA LEU A 61 3.51 7.80 -7.82
C LEU A 61 2.72 7.69 -9.13
N THR A 62 3.18 6.88 -10.08
CA THR A 62 2.46 6.63 -11.33
C THR A 62 1.14 5.92 -11.07
N ALA A 63 1.10 4.88 -10.23
CA ALA A 63 -0.13 4.20 -9.83
C ALA A 63 -1.13 5.16 -9.17
N ALA A 64 -0.66 6.03 -8.26
CA ALA A 64 -1.50 7.04 -7.61
C ALA A 64 -2.06 8.06 -8.59
N LEU A 65 -1.26 8.54 -9.54
CA LEU A 65 -1.70 9.48 -10.58
C LEU A 65 -2.73 8.84 -11.53
N VAL A 66 -2.49 7.60 -11.95
CA VAL A 66 -3.43 6.84 -12.79
C VAL A 66 -4.75 6.60 -12.04
N GLY A 67 -4.67 6.14 -10.80
CA GLY A 67 -5.85 5.94 -9.93
C GLY A 67 -6.63 7.23 -9.69
N LEU A 68 -5.94 8.35 -9.48
CA LEU A 68 -6.56 9.67 -9.27
C LEU A 68 -7.34 10.14 -10.51
N ARG A 69 -6.76 9.95 -11.71
CA ARG A 69 -7.42 10.33 -12.97
C ARG A 69 -8.64 9.49 -13.29
N ARG A 70 -8.63 8.21 -12.92
CA ARG A 70 -9.72 7.28 -13.23
C ARG A 70 -10.83 7.29 -12.20
N THR A 71 -10.55 7.65 -10.95
CA THR A 71 -11.57 7.64 -9.89
C THR A 71 -12.47 8.87 -9.96
N HIS A 72 -13.75 8.67 -10.29
CA HIS A 72 -14.70 9.76 -10.51
C HIS A 72 -15.17 10.47 -9.23
N ARG A 73 -15.31 9.75 -8.11
CA ARG A 73 -15.81 10.33 -6.84
C ARG A 73 -14.89 11.44 -6.31
N PRO A 74 -15.31 12.71 -6.32
CA PRO A 74 -14.51 13.81 -5.78
C PRO A 74 -14.48 13.79 -4.26
N GLY A 75 -13.36 14.22 -3.69
CA GLY A 75 -13.19 14.38 -2.24
C GLY A 75 -12.15 13.46 -1.62
N TRP A 76 -12.04 13.58 -0.30
CA TRP A 76 -11.14 12.79 0.55
C TRP A 76 -11.82 11.53 1.06
N GLY A 77 -13.12 11.60 1.39
CA GLY A 77 -13.91 10.45 1.84
C GLY A 77 -13.36 9.83 3.12
N LEU A 78 -12.70 10.62 3.98
CA LEU A 78 -12.24 10.13 5.28
C LEU A 78 -13.38 10.20 6.30
N LEU A 79 -13.44 9.19 7.16
CA LEU A 79 -14.27 9.16 8.38
C LEU A 79 -15.77 9.34 8.11
N GLY A 80 -16.34 8.53 7.22
CA GLY A 80 -17.79 8.35 7.17
C GLY A 80 -18.38 7.82 8.48
N PRO A 81 -19.71 7.95 8.69
CA PRO A 81 -20.38 7.35 9.84
C PRO A 81 -20.12 5.83 9.88
N GLY A 82 -19.76 5.30 11.05
CA GLY A 82 -19.32 3.90 11.19
C GLY A 82 -17.80 3.66 11.02
N SER A 83 -16.98 4.70 11.07
CA SER A 83 -15.51 4.61 10.93
C SER A 83 -14.79 4.03 12.15
N THR A 84 -15.40 4.02 13.33
CA THR A 84 -14.81 3.50 14.58
C THR A 84 -14.24 2.07 14.46
N PRO A 85 -14.97 1.06 13.95
CA PRO A 85 -14.42 -0.28 13.76
C PRO A 85 -13.23 -0.32 12.77
N ARG A 86 -13.24 0.52 11.72
CA ARG A 86 -12.11 0.60 10.77
C ARG A 86 -10.86 1.18 11.43
N VAL A 87 -11.02 2.19 12.30
CA VAL A 87 -9.91 2.77 13.07
C VAL A 87 -9.33 1.75 14.04
N ILE A 88 -10.18 1.00 14.75
CA ILE A 88 -9.75 -0.07 15.66
C ILE A 88 -8.97 -1.14 14.89
N LEU A 89 -9.46 -1.59 13.72
CA LEU A 89 -8.74 -2.52 12.86
C LEU A 89 -7.36 -1.99 12.45
N CYS A 90 -7.24 -0.71 12.10
CA CYS A 90 -5.95 -0.10 11.75
C CYS A 90 -4.94 -0.16 12.91
N LEU A 91 -5.40 0.10 14.13
CA LEU A 91 -4.58 0.01 15.35
C LEU A 91 -4.17 -1.44 15.64
N VAL A 92 -5.12 -2.37 15.59
CA VAL A 92 -4.87 -3.80 15.89
C VAL A 92 -3.90 -4.40 14.86
N PHE A 93 -4.10 -4.15 13.57
CA PHE A 93 -3.17 -4.63 12.54
C PHE A 93 -1.82 -3.92 12.59
N GLY A 94 -1.77 -2.65 12.96
CA GLY A 94 -0.51 -1.94 13.18
C GLY A 94 0.32 -2.55 14.30
N ALA A 95 -0.30 -2.74 15.48
CA ALA A 95 0.34 -3.40 16.61
C ALA A 95 0.73 -4.86 16.29
N GLY A 96 -0.16 -5.60 15.62
CA GLY A 96 0.08 -6.96 15.17
C GLY A 96 1.26 -7.05 14.19
N ALA A 97 1.38 -6.10 13.26
CA ALA A 97 2.49 -6.03 12.31
C ALA A 97 3.83 -5.75 13.00
N VAL A 98 3.85 -4.86 14.00
CA VAL A 98 5.04 -4.60 14.82
C VAL A 98 5.47 -5.88 15.56
N TRP A 99 4.51 -6.57 16.17
CA TRP A 99 4.77 -7.83 16.84
C TRP A 99 5.29 -8.91 15.86
N LEU A 100 4.67 -9.06 14.68
CA LEU A 100 5.10 -10.02 13.66
C LEU A 100 6.53 -9.73 13.15
N GLY A 101 6.82 -8.46 12.86
CA GLY A 101 8.10 -8.05 12.31
C GLY A 101 9.25 -8.14 13.33
N THR A 102 8.97 -8.00 14.62
CA THR A 102 9.99 -8.11 15.68
C THR A 102 10.15 -9.53 16.23
N ALA A 103 9.08 -10.32 16.30
CA ALA A 103 9.08 -11.62 16.97
C ALA A 103 9.15 -12.84 16.04
N LEU A 104 8.55 -12.78 14.84
CA LEU A 104 8.31 -13.99 14.02
C LEU A 104 9.10 -14.02 12.72
N LEU A 105 9.16 -12.90 12.00
CA LEU A 105 9.87 -12.82 10.73
C LEU A 105 11.37 -12.68 11.02
N THR A 106 12.25 -13.39 10.34
CA THR A 106 13.72 -13.34 10.55
C THR A 106 14.49 -12.72 9.38
N ILE A 107 13.76 -12.13 8.42
CA ILE A 107 14.27 -11.73 7.11
C ILE A 107 14.52 -10.21 7.08
N GLY A 108 15.73 -9.76 6.72
CA GLY A 108 16.04 -8.33 6.57
C GLY A 108 15.87 -7.50 7.85
N SER A 109 15.73 -6.17 7.72
CA SER A 109 15.51 -5.26 8.85
C SER A 109 14.14 -5.51 9.52
N TRP A 110 14.03 -5.30 10.83
CA TRP A 110 12.74 -5.47 11.51
C TRP A 110 11.75 -4.39 11.06
N GLN A 111 12.23 -3.19 10.75
CA GLN A 111 11.42 -2.09 10.24
C GLN A 111 10.78 -2.44 8.88
N GLY A 112 11.57 -2.95 7.93
CA GLY A 112 11.06 -3.41 6.64
C GLY A 112 9.99 -4.49 6.78
N ARG A 113 10.23 -5.49 7.63
CA ARG A 113 9.25 -6.55 7.94
C ARG A 113 7.94 -5.98 8.47
N THR A 114 8.01 -5.05 9.43
CA THR A 114 6.80 -4.43 10.00
C THR A 114 6.03 -3.61 8.96
N ALA A 115 6.73 -2.90 8.07
CA ALA A 115 6.12 -2.13 6.98
C ALA A 115 5.37 -3.04 6.00
N VAL A 116 6.03 -4.12 5.54
CA VAL A 116 5.41 -5.12 4.65
C VAL A 116 4.19 -5.75 5.33
N ALA A 117 4.33 -6.22 6.57
CA ALA A 117 3.25 -6.88 7.29
C ALA A 117 2.04 -5.95 7.50
N ALA A 118 2.28 -4.68 7.84
CA ALA A 118 1.23 -3.69 8.03
C ALA A 118 0.47 -3.42 6.73
N VAL A 119 1.18 -3.16 5.63
CA VAL A 119 0.57 -2.89 4.32
C VAL A 119 -0.16 -4.12 3.79
N ALA A 120 0.41 -5.32 3.92
CA ALA A 120 -0.21 -6.56 3.48
C ALA A 120 -1.51 -6.85 4.27
N ALA A 121 -1.46 -6.74 5.61
CA ALA A 121 -2.61 -7.02 6.45
C ALA A 121 -3.75 -6.02 6.24
N LEU A 122 -3.44 -4.72 6.18
CA LEU A 122 -4.45 -3.67 5.93
C LEU A 122 -4.98 -3.70 4.49
N GLY A 123 -4.11 -3.99 3.51
CA GLY A 123 -4.50 -4.18 2.12
C GLY A 123 -5.44 -5.38 1.95
N ALA A 124 -5.11 -6.53 2.56
CA ALA A 124 -5.97 -7.70 2.58
C ALA A 124 -7.30 -7.43 3.30
N ALA A 125 -7.27 -6.76 4.45
CA ALA A 125 -8.48 -6.37 5.18
C ALA A 125 -9.40 -5.49 4.32
N ARG A 126 -8.84 -4.53 3.57
CA ARG A 126 -9.63 -3.69 2.64
C ARG A 126 -10.18 -4.51 1.48
N LEU A 127 -9.40 -5.41 0.88
CA LEU A 127 -9.87 -6.31 -0.18
C LEU A 127 -11.04 -7.18 0.27
N LEU A 128 -11.04 -7.64 1.52
CA LEU A 128 -12.11 -8.48 2.09
C LEU A 128 -13.36 -7.69 2.49
N THR A 129 -13.28 -6.37 2.62
CA THR A 129 -14.36 -5.52 3.16
C THR A 129 -14.93 -4.51 2.18
N THR A 130 -14.34 -4.36 0.99
CA THR A 130 -14.76 -3.35 0.02
C THR A 130 -15.64 -3.93 -1.07
N ASP A 131 -16.80 -3.33 -1.29
CA ASP A 131 -17.64 -3.61 -2.46
C ASP A 131 -17.25 -2.77 -3.68
N ASP A 132 -16.52 -1.66 -3.47
CA ASP A 132 -16.05 -0.79 -4.54
C ASP A 132 -14.80 -1.40 -5.20
N GLN A 133 -14.92 -1.75 -6.49
CA GLN A 133 -13.84 -2.31 -7.30
C GLN A 133 -12.59 -1.41 -7.26
N ARG A 134 -12.72 -0.09 -7.27
CA ARG A 134 -11.57 0.84 -7.32
C ARG A 134 -10.81 0.88 -6.01
N ALA A 135 -11.53 0.82 -4.90
CA ALA A 135 -10.90 0.69 -3.58
C ALA A 135 -10.18 -0.66 -3.43
N GLY A 136 -10.70 -1.73 -4.06
CA GLY A 136 -10.01 -3.01 -4.14
C GLY A 136 -8.72 -2.94 -4.97
N LEU A 137 -8.76 -2.32 -6.15
CA LEU A 137 -7.59 -2.18 -7.02
C LEU A 137 -6.45 -1.35 -6.38
N THR A 138 -6.79 -0.29 -5.64
CA THR A 138 -5.78 0.53 -4.94
C THR A 138 -5.18 -0.19 -3.73
N ALA A 139 -5.99 -0.97 -2.99
CA ALA A 139 -5.50 -1.86 -1.95
C ALA A 139 -4.59 -2.95 -2.54
N GLY A 140 -4.98 -3.56 -3.65
CA GLY A 140 -4.17 -4.54 -4.38
C GLY A 140 -2.84 -3.94 -4.87
N ALA A 141 -2.84 -2.71 -5.37
CA ALA A 141 -1.63 -2.00 -5.77
C ALA A 141 -0.68 -1.76 -4.60
N ALA A 142 -1.20 -1.41 -3.41
CA ALA A 142 -0.39 -1.27 -2.20
C ALA A 142 0.23 -2.61 -1.77
N VAL A 143 -0.53 -3.71 -1.84
CA VAL A 143 -0.04 -5.07 -1.57
C VAL A 143 1.04 -5.47 -2.58
N ALA A 144 0.87 -5.16 -3.86
CA ALA A 144 1.85 -5.45 -4.89
C ALA A 144 3.20 -4.74 -4.64
N LEU A 145 3.17 -3.47 -4.22
CA LEU A 145 4.38 -2.74 -3.80
C LEU A 145 5.03 -3.38 -2.57
N ALA A 146 4.23 -3.78 -1.57
CA ALA A 146 4.73 -4.46 -0.38
C ALA A 146 5.38 -5.80 -0.72
N CYS A 147 4.83 -6.57 -1.67
CA CYS A 147 5.44 -7.80 -2.17
C CYS A 147 6.78 -7.53 -2.87
N GLY A 148 6.88 -6.45 -3.65
CA GLY A 148 8.15 -6.02 -4.27
C GLY A 148 9.22 -5.73 -3.22
N LEU A 149 8.86 -5.03 -2.14
CA LEU A 149 9.77 -4.79 -1.01
C LEU A 149 10.15 -6.11 -0.31
N ALA A 150 9.17 -6.96 -0.01
CA ALA A 150 9.36 -8.22 0.70
C ALA A 150 10.30 -9.17 -0.07
N ALA A 151 10.10 -9.30 -1.38
CA ALA A 151 10.99 -10.06 -2.23
C ALA A 151 12.40 -9.46 -2.24
N GLY A 152 12.53 -8.14 -2.19
CA GLY A 152 13.81 -7.48 -2.03
C GLY A 152 14.49 -7.70 -0.67
N LEU A 153 13.77 -8.10 0.39
CA LEU A 153 14.37 -8.43 1.70
C LEU A 153 14.97 -9.85 1.72
N VAL A 154 14.51 -10.74 0.82
CA VAL A 154 14.90 -12.16 0.78
C VAL A 154 16.02 -12.40 -0.23
N ASN A 155 16.03 -11.65 -1.34
CA ASN A 155 16.85 -11.95 -2.51
C ASN A 155 18.20 -11.21 -2.53
N SER A 156 19.10 -11.65 -3.42
CA SER A 156 20.37 -10.98 -3.73
C SER A 156 20.15 -9.58 -4.33
N PRO A 157 21.14 -8.67 -4.23
CA PRO A 157 20.99 -7.26 -4.67
C PRO A 157 20.60 -7.11 -6.15
N GLU A 158 21.00 -8.03 -7.02
CA GLU A 158 20.59 -8.03 -8.43
C GLU A 158 19.09 -8.32 -8.60
N ALA A 159 18.56 -9.28 -7.84
CA ALA A 159 17.16 -9.67 -7.87
C ALA A 159 16.24 -8.68 -7.11
N GLU A 160 16.80 -7.88 -6.20
CA GLU A 160 16.08 -6.82 -5.49
C GLU A 160 15.48 -5.78 -6.44
N THR A 161 16.27 -5.33 -7.42
CA THR A 161 15.80 -4.33 -8.41
C THR A 161 14.68 -4.88 -9.30
N ALA A 162 14.82 -6.14 -9.74
CA ALA A 162 13.80 -6.83 -10.53
C ALA A 162 12.49 -7.02 -9.74
N ALA A 163 12.58 -7.35 -8.45
CA ALA A 163 11.43 -7.47 -7.57
C ALA A 163 10.72 -6.13 -7.34
N ALA A 164 11.47 -5.05 -7.12
CA ALA A 164 10.92 -3.70 -7.00
C ALA A 164 10.23 -3.25 -8.30
N LEU A 165 10.83 -3.53 -9.46
CA LEU A 165 10.23 -3.30 -10.78
C LEU A 165 8.93 -4.09 -10.95
N ALA A 166 8.91 -5.38 -10.61
CA ALA A 166 7.74 -6.22 -10.73
C ALA A 166 6.58 -5.71 -9.85
N GLY A 167 6.87 -5.34 -8.60
CA GLY A 167 5.88 -4.75 -7.69
C GLY A 167 5.35 -3.40 -8.19
N ALA A 168 6.23 -2.53 -8.70
CA ALA A 168 5.87 -1.25 -9.29
C ALA A 168 4.97 -1.41 -10.53
N LEU A 169 5.34 -2.30 -11.46
CA LEU A 169 4.55 -2.57 -12.66
C LEU A 169 3.20 -3.17 -12.31
N ALA A 170 3.13 -4.11 -11.37
CA ALA A 170 1.88 -4.69 -10.89
C ALA A 170 0.96 -3.63 -10.26
N ALA A 171 1.50 -2.71 -9.47
CA ALA A 171 0.72 -1.61 -8.91
C ALA A 171 0.15 -0.69 -9.98
N VAL A 172 0.96 -0.34 -10.99
CA VAL A 172 0.52 0.50 -12.12
C VAL A 172 -0.53 -0.19 -12.95
N THR A 173 -0.35 -1.48 -13.28
CA THR A 173 -1.32 -2.23 -14.10
C THR A 173 -2.66 -2.38 -13.38
N LEU A 174 -2.66 -2.66 -12.07
CA LEU A 174 -3.88 -2.73 -11.26
C LEU A 174 -4.63 -1.39 -11.26
N CYS A 175 -3.93 -0.27 -11.04
CA CYS A 175 -4.56 1.05 -11.12
C CYS A 175 -4.97 1.44 -12.55
N ALA A 176 -4.35 0.84 -13.57
CA ALA A 176 -4.66 1.03 -14.98
C ALA A 176 -5.71 0.05 -15.52
N MET A 177 -6.27 -0.85 -14.71
CA MET A 177 -7.37 -1.70 -15.15
C MET A 177 -8.64 -0.87 -15.39
N PRO A 178 -9.41 -1.15 -16.46
CA PRO A 178 -10.72 -0.55 -16.64
C PRO A 178 -11.67 -1.07 -15.56
N SER A 179 -12.46 -0.18 -14.97
CA SER A 179 -13.62 -0.59 -14.16
C SER A 179 -14.63 -1.25 -15.09
N LEU A 180 -15.20 -2.37 -14.67
CA LEU A 180 -16.25 -3.01 -15.47
C LEU A 180 -17.40 -2.02 -15.65
N PRO A 181 -18.03 -1.97 -16.84
CA PRO A 181 -19.28 -1.22 -17.00
C PRO A 181 -20.25 -1.73 -15.94
N GLU A 182 -20.70 -0.82 -15.07
CA GLU A 182 -21.85 -1.05 -14.21
C GLU A 182 -22.96 -1.53 -15.15
N ALA A 183 -23.43 -2.77 -14.97
CA ALA A 183 -24.35 -3.40 -15.89
C ALA A 183 -25.52 -2.45 -16.16
N ALA A 184 -25.56 -1.89 -17.37
CA ALA A 184 -26.64 -1.05 -17.81
C ALA A 184 -27.89 -1.93 -17.90
N GLY A 185 -28.71 -1.91 -16.85
CA GLY A 185 -29.99 -2.60 -16.79
C GLY A 185 -30.08 -3.68 -15.71
N ALA A 186 -30.37 -3.25 -14.48
CA ALA A 186 -31.33 -3.99 -13.67
C ALA A 186 -32.63 -3.17 -13.72
N PRO A 187 -33.72 -3.64 -14.34
CA PRO A 187 -35.01 -2.97 -14.21
C PRO A 187 -35.40 -2.98 -12.73
N SER A 188 -35.79 -1.81 -12.22
CA SER A 188 -36.52 -1.70 -10.96
C SER A 188 -37.83 -2.47 -11.10
N GLY A 189 -37.86 -3.67 -10.51
CA GLY A 189 -39.08 -4.41 -10.20
C GLY A 189 -39.54 -4.08 -8.80
#